data_AF-A0A162TJY1-F1
#
_entry.id   AF-A0A162TJY1-F1
#
_cell.length_a   1.000
_cell.length_b   1.000
_cell.length_c   1.000
_cell.angle_alpha   90.00
_cell.angle_beta   90.00
_cell.angle_gamma   90.00
#
_symmetry.space_group_name_H-M   'P 1'
#
loop_
_entity.id
_entity.type
_entity.pdbx_description
1 polymer ?
#
loop_
_entity_poly.entity_id
_entity_poly.type
_entity_poly.pdbx_seq_one_letter_code
_entity_poly.pdbx_strand_id
1 'polypeptide(L)'
;MQADIKNRKNVRKKNDLIDVKDCNASQGWMEKFGKHHCIKMNRIHGEAGSTDIESLQIDKTAIKGKIKGYSACDTYNFDETALFYATPPRTMISHQKFSG
;
A
#
# COMPACT_ATOMS: atom_id res chain seq x y z
N MET A 1 19.72 14.40 64.65
CA MET A 1 19.28 14.99 63.37
C MET A 1 20.03 14.34 62.20
N GLN A 2 19.85 13.02 61.99
CA GLN A 2 20.52 12.23 60.94
C GLN A 2 19.62 11.02 60.57
N ALA A 3 18.32 11.26 60.34
CA ALA A 3 17.36 10.19 60.01
C ALA A 3 16.72 10.32 58.62
N ASP A 4 17.04 11.35 57.83
CA ASP A 4 16.33 11.63 56.57
C ASP A 4 17.15 11.42 55.27
N ILE A 5 18.35 10.85 55.35
CA ILE A 5 19.21 10.63 54.16
C ILE A 5 19.07 9.21 53.58
N LYS A 6 18.44 8.26 54.30
CA LYS A 6 18.39 6.85 53.89
C LYS A 6 17.25 6.47 52.92
N ASN A 7 16.35 7.38 52.55
CA ASN A 7 15.19 7.01 51.71
C ASN A 7 15.12 7.70 50.33
N ARG A 8 16.27 8.03 49.72
CA ARG A 8 16.37 8.54 48.34
C ARG A 8 17.18 7.65 47.40
N LYS A 9 17.15 6.32 47.59
CA LYS A 9 17.84 5.39 46.69
C LYS A 9 16.93 4.48 45.86
N ASN A 10 15.59 4.62 45.94
CA ASN A 10 14.66 3.67 45.29
C ASN A 10 13.67 4.28 44.30
N VAL A 11 13.97 5.43 43.68
CA VAL A 11 13.15 5.94 42.57
C VAL A 11 14.04 6.26 41.39
N ARG A 12 13.81 5.58 40.26
CA ARG A 12 14.57 5.59 38.99
C ARG A 12 15.85 4.76 38.94
N LYS A 13 15.68 3.44 38.87
CA LYS A 13 16.42 2.62 37.89
C LYS A 13 15.57 1.41 37.48
N LYS A 14 14.75 1.60 36.45
CA LYS A 14 14.32 0.56 35.50
C LYS A 14 14.00 1.27 34.18
N ASN A 15 15.04 1.73 33.51
CA ASN A 15 15.00 1.82 32.06
C ASN A 15 15.45 0.44 31.58
N ASP A 16 14.55 -0.53 31.74
CA ASP A 16 14.69 -1.80 31.05
C ASP A 16 14.43 -1.44 29.58
N LEU A 17 15.50 -1.18 28.85
CA LEU A 17 15.48 -1.12 27.40
C LEU A 17 14.88 -2.44 26.96
N ILE A 18 13.62 -2.42 26.53
CA ILE A 18 12.94 -3.59 25.99
C ILE A 18 13.80 -4.03 24.80
N ASP A 19 14.49 -5.16 24.95
CA ASP A 19 15.23 -5.75 23.84
C ASP A 19 14.21 -6.03 22.74
N VAL A 20 14.52 -5.66 21.50
CA VAL A 20 13.61 -5.84 20.35
C VAL A 20 13.25 -7.31 20.20
N LYS A 21 14.08 -8.22 20.72
CA LYS A 21 13.82 -9.67 20.77
C LYS A 21 12.60 -10.08 21.62
N ASP A 22 12.23 -9.28 22.62
CA ASP A 22 11.05 -9.54 23.47
C ASP A 22 9.77 -8.90 22.89
N CYS A 23 9.89 -8.10 21.83
CA CYS A 23 8.75 -7.53 21.13
C CYS A 23 8.10 -8.56 20.21
N ASN A 24 7.17 -9.34 20.76
CA ASN A 24 6.32 -10.18 19.93
C ASN A 24 5.27 -9.30 19.23
N ALA A 25 5.49 -9.00 17.95
CA ALA A 25 4.58 -8.27 17.07
C ALA A 25 3.35 -9.13 16.71
N SER A 26 2.61 -9.54 17.75
CA SER A 26 1.36 -10.28 17.59
C SER A 26 0.39 -9.52 16.70
N GLN A 27 -0.51 -10.25 16.05
CA GLN A 27 -1.54 -9.67 15.17
C GLN A 27 -2.33 -8.54 15.87
N GLY A 28 -2.72 -8.75 17.13
CA GLY A 28 -3.45 -7.76 17.92
C GLY A 28 -2.61 -6.52 18.26
N TRP A 29 -1.29 -6.66 18.43
CA TRP A 29 -0.39 -5.51 18.62
C TRP A 29 -0.28 -4.69 17.33
N MET A 30 -0.08 -5.34 16.17
CA MET A 30 -0.01 -4.66 14.87
C MET A 30 -1.31 -3.93 14.54
N GLU A 31 -2.47 -4.53 14.80
CA GLU A 31 -3.77 -3.88 14.57
C GLU A 31 -3.96 -2.64 15.45
N LYS A 32 -3.58 -2.71 16.74
CA LYS A 32 -3.66 -1.56 17.66
C LYS A 32 -2.68 -0.47 17.26
N PHE A 33 -1.45 -0.84 16.89
CA PHE A 33 -0.42 0.08 16.41
C PHE A 33 -0.91 0.82 15.15
N GLY A 34 -1.43 0.08 14.16
CA GLY A 34 -1.97 0.68 12.94
C GLY A 34 -3.13 1.63 13.21
N LYS A 35 -4.07 1.27 14.10
CA LYS A 35 -5.18 2.15 14.52
C LYS A 35 -4.67 3.42 15.21
N HIS A 36 -3.71 3.31 16.12
CA HIS A 36 -3.16 4.44 16.86
C HIS A 36 -2.45 5.45 15.93
N HIS A 37 -1.70 4.95 14.95
CA HIS A 37 -0.98 5.79 14.00
C HIS A 37 -1.77 6.08 12.71
N CYS A 38 -3.06 5.73 12.66
CA CYS A 38 -3.92 5.90 11.48
C CYS A 38 -3.34 5.27 10.20
N ILE A 39 -2.57 4.20 10.32
CA ILE A 39 -1.98 3.47 9.19
C ILE A 39 -3.07 2.59 8.57
N LYS A 40 -3.28 2.73 7.26
CA LYS A 40 -4.30 1.99 6.52
C LYS A 40 -3.68 1.29 5.32
N MET A 41 -4.14 0.08 5.05
CA MET A 41 -3.87 -0.62 3.79
C MET A 41 -4.95 -0.23 2.80
N ASN A 42 -4.55 0.40 1.69
CA ASN A 42 -5.44 0.77 0.60
C ASN A 42 -5.21 -0.16 -0.58
N ARG A 43 -6.29 -0.60 -1.22
CA ARG A 43 -6.23 -1.33 -2.48
C ARG A 43 -6.42 -0.35 -3.63
N ILE A 44 -5.40 -0.26 -4.48
CA ILE A 44 -5.45 0.57 -5.68
C ILE A 44 -6.22 -0.22 -6.74
N HIS A 45 -7.27 0.39 -7.27
CA HIS A 45 -7.99 -0.14 -8.43
C HIS A 45 -7.39 0.51 -9.68
N GLY A 46 -7.32 -0.22 -10.80
CA GLY A 46 -6.97 0.39 -12.08
C GLY A 46 -8.09 1.32 -12.56
N GLU A 47 -7.76 2.22 -13.48
CA GLU A 47 -8.67 3.23 -14.05
C GLU A 47 -9.86 2.64 -14.85
N ALA A 48 -9.90 1.32 -15.01
CA ALA A 48 -10.94 0.59 -15.75
C ALA A 48 -12.38 0.83 -15.23
N GLY A 49 -12.55 1.33 -14.01
CA GLY A 49 -13.87 1.59 -13.41
C GLY A 49 -14.58 2.85 -13.92
N SER A 50 -13.88 3.78 -14.59
CA SER A 50 -14.44 5.10 -14.96
C SER A 50 -14.65 5.30 -16.47
N THR A 51 -14.52 4.25 -17.28
CA THR A 51 -14.53 4.39 -18.73
C THR A 51 -15.94 4.39 -19.32
N ASP A 52 -16.24 5.36 -20.17
CA ASP A 52 -17.49 5.42 -20.94
C ASP A 52 -17.54 4.30 -21.99
N ILE A 53 -18.56 3.46 -21.89
CA ILE A 53 -18.70 2.25 -22.70
C ILE A 53 -19.05 2.59 -24.15
N GLU A 54 -19.77 3.69 -24.40
CA GLU A 54 -20.17 4.06 -25.77
C GLU A 54 -18.98 4.55 -26.59
N SER A 55 -18.19 5.50 -26.05
CA SER A 55 -16.95 5.94 -26.70
C SER A 55 -15.97 4.78 -26.93
N LEU A 56 -15.85 3.85 -25.99
CA LEU A 56 -15.03 2.65 -26.15
C LEU A 56 -15.42 1.79 -27.37
N GLN A 57 -16.72 1.64 -27.68
CA GLN A 57 -17.14 0.85 -28.83
C GLN A 57 -16.77 1.52 -30.16
N ILE A 58 -16.88 2.86 -30.20
CA ILE A 58 -16.48 3.66 -31.37
C ILE A 58 -14.97 3.50 -31.60
N ASP A 59 -14.17 3.70 -30.55
CA ASP A 59 -12.71 3.60 -30.62
C ASP A 59 -12.26 2.20 -31.01
N LYS A 60 -12.89 1.16 -30.44
CA LYS A 60 -12.62 -0.24 -30.78
C LYS A 60 -12.89 -0.54 -32.25
N THR A 61 -13.93 0.04 -32.82
CA THR A 61 -14.27 -0.12 -34.24
C THR A 61 -13.25 0.57 -35.14
N ALA A 62 -12.82 1.78 -34.77
CA ALA A 62 -11.79 2.52 -35.49
C ALA A 62 -10.44 1.78 -35.47
N ILE A 63 -10.04 1.24 -34.31
CA ILE A 63 -8.79 0.46 -34.15
C ILE A 63 -8.85 -0.82 -35.00
N LYS A 64 -9.97 -1.56 -34.98
CA LYS A 64 -10.16 -2.74 -35.84
C LYS A 64 -10.04 -2.41 -37.33
N GLY A 65 -10.55 -1.25 -37.76
CA GLY A 65 -10.39 -0.78 -39.13
C GLY A 65 -8.92 -0.61 -39.54
N LYS A 66 -8.11 -0.05 -38.64
CA LYS A 66 -6.67 0.14 -38.85
C LYS A 66 -5.89 -1.18 -38.84
N ILE A 67 -6.23 -2.11 -37.94
CA ILE A 67 -5.56 -3.41 -37.81
C ILE A 67 -5.78 -4.30 -39.04
N LYS A 68 -6.92 -4.19 -39.73
CA LYS A 68 -7.23 -4.99 -40.94
C LYS A 68 -6.18 -4.86 -42.07
N GLY A 69 -5.40 -3.78 -42.10
CA GLY A 69 -4.33 -3.59 -43.09
C GLY A 69 -3.05 -4.37 -42.79
N TYR A 70 -2.94 -4.98 -41.62
CA TYR A 70 -1.76 -5.72 -41.18
C TYR A 70 -2.03 -7.23 -41.17
N SER A 71 -0.99 -8.03 -41.39
CA SER A 71 -1.07 -9.47 -41.21
C SER A 71 -1.26 -9.81 -39.73
N ALA A 72 -1.87 -10.96 -39.45
CA ALA A 72 -2.03 -11.45 -38.09
C ALA A 72 -0.66 -11.65 -37.38
N CYS A 73 0.40 -11.98 -38.13
CA CYS A 73 1.75 -12.11 -37.57
C CYS A 73 2.36 -10.77 -37.11
N ASP A 74 1.85 -9.65 -37.62
CA ASP A 74 2.32 -8.30 -37.32
C ASP A 74 1.41 -7.59 -36.29
N THR A 75 0.38 -8.27 -35.82
CA THR A 75 -0.58 -7.74 -34.84
C THR A 75 -0.27 -8.29 -33.45
N TYR A 76 0.37 -7.48 -32.62
CA TYR A 76 0.74 -7.86 -31.24
C TYR A 76 -0.17 -7.17 -30.22
N ASN A 77 -0.59 -7.91 -29.18
CA ASN A 77 -1.29 -7.32 -28.04
C ASN A 77 -0.26 -6.81 -27.01
N PHE A 78 -0.14 -5.50 -26.86
CA PHE A 78 0.85 -4.87 -25.98
C PHE A 78 0.22 -4.00 -24.87
N ASP A 79 -1.08 -4.16 -24.65
CA ASP A 79 -1.85 -3.36 -23.67
C ASP A 79 -1.46 -3.65 -22.20
N GLU A 80 -0.94 -4.85 -21.91
CA GLU A 80 -0.58 -5.24 -20.54
C GLU A 80 0.93 -5.41 -20.29
N THR A 81 1.76 -5.49 -21.33
CA THR A 81 3.18 -5.90 -21.17
C THR A 81 4.14 -4.75 -20.89
N ALA A 82 3.84 -3.55 -21.38
CA ALA A 82 4.75 -2.41 -21.28
C ALA A 82 4.89 -1.84 -19.86
N LEU A 83 3.89 -2.08 -18.99
CA LEU A 83 3.78 -1.34 -17.73
C LEU A 83 4.31 -2.12 -16.52
N PHE A 84 4.69 -3.40 -16.65
CA PHE A 84 5.11 -4.21 -15.48
C PHE A 84 6.28 -3.59 -14.69
N TYR A 85 7.20 -2.88 -15.35
CA TYR A 85 8.33 -2.25 -14.66
C TYR A 85 7.94 -0.99 -13.85
N ALA A 86 6.83 -0.34 -14.19
CA ALA A 86 6.34 0.89 -13.55
C ALA A 86 4.97 0.70 -12.88
N THR A 87 4.48 -0.54 -12.79
CA THR A 87 3.15 -0.80 -12.23
C THR A 87 3.19 -0.53 -10.73
N PRO A 88 2.34 0.36 -10.20
CA PRO A 88 2.26 0.59 -8.77
C PRO A 88 1.80 -0.70 -8.05
N PRO A 89 2.20 -0.90 -6.79
CA PRO A 89 1.80 -2.07 -6.04
C PRO A 89 0.27 -2.11 -5.90
N ARG A 90 -0.34 -3.30 -5.98
CA ARG A 90 -1.79 -3.51 -5.83
C ARG A 90 -2.34 -3.00 -4.49
N THR A 91 -1.47 -2.97 -3.48
CA THR A 91 -1.79 -2.51 -2.13
C THR A 91 -0.70 -1.56 -1.63
N MET A 92 -1.11 -0.46 -1.02
CA MET A 92 -0.20 0.51 -0.41
C MET A 92 -0.57 0.78 1.05
N ILE A 93 0.41 1.22 1.83
CA ILE A 93 0.22 1.64 3.22
C ILE A 93 0.30 3.16 3.26
N SER A 94 -0.76 3.81 3.75
CA SER A 94 -0.78 5.27 3.89
C SER A 94 -1.69 5.72 5.03
N HIS A 95 -1.48 6.95 5.50
CA HIS A 95 -2.33 7.57 6.52
C HIS A 95 -3.69 8.04 5.94
N GLN A 96 -3.67 8.47 4.67
CA GLN A 96 -4.84 8.91 3.92
C GLN A 96 -5.41 7.76 3.09
N LYS A 97 -6.72 7.82 2.79
CA LYS A 97 -7.33 6.92 1.82
C LYS A 97 -6.83 7.32 0.43
N PHE A 98 -6.36 6.34 -0.33
CA PHE A 98 -6.11 6.52 -1.75
C PHE A 98 -7.45 6.44 -2.48
N SER A 99 -7.96 7.57 -2.97
CA SER A 99 -9.02 7.60 -3.98
C SER A 99 -8.32 7.57 -5.34
N GLY A 100 -8.29 6.40 -5.96
CA GLY A 100 -8.09 6.30 -7.41
C GLY A 100 -9.39 6.59 -8.12
#